data_AF-A0A972KUB9-F1
#
_entry.id   AF-A0A972KUB9-F1
#
_cell.length_a   1.000
_cell.length_b   1.000
_cell.length_c   1.000
_cell.angle_alpha   90.00
_cell.angle_beta   90.00
_cell.angle_gamma   90.00
#
_symmetry.space_group_name_H-M   'P 1'
#
loop_
_entity.id
_entity.type
_entity.pdbx_description
1 polymer ?
#
loop_
_entity_poly.entity_id
_entity_poly.type
_entity_poly.pdbx_seq_one_letter_code
_entity_poly.pdbx_strand_id
1 'polypeptide(L)'
;MASNSLVEEGWIRKFKQTAIPSFSYGVSCLRGKQKQGVNRHGVRQRGFTLIELMIVIVVIGILAAIAYPSYLDQIRKTRRSDGKAALLETAQVLERCFTEFNSYNNISCPAVNNSNNAQLSAAYATSEENFYTVAAAALTATAFRLQATPVGAHADDNDNSVANRCGVLTYNQLGAKGVSGGTLSAADCW
;
A
#
# COMPACT_ATOMS: atom_id res chain seq x y z
N MET A 1 -27.64 -13.73 -40.93
CA MET A 1 -26.51 -14.66 -41.18
C MET A 1 -25.23 -13.83 -41.06
N ALA A 2 -24.25 -14.11 -40.19
CA ALA A 2 -24.17 -15.07 -39.08
C ALA A 2 -23.05 -14.67 -38.09
N SER A 3 -23.16 -15.10 -36.82
CA SER A 3 -22.09 -15.37 -35.79
C SER A 3 -20.97 -14.34 -35.53
N ASN A 4 -20.67 -13.85 -34.31
CA ASN A 4 -20.51 -14.40 -32.93
C ASN A 4 -19.05 -14.76 -32.52
N SER A 5 -18.63 -14.30 -31.33
CA SER A 5 -17.49 -14.76 -30.47
C SER A 5 -16.07 -14.68 -31.10
N LEU A 6 -14.93 -14.58 -30.40
CA LEU A 6 -14.50 -14.77 -29.00
C LEU A 6 -13.72 -13.51 -28.51
N VAL A 7 -13.43 -13.20 -27.24
CA VAL A 7 -13.48 -13.87 -25.91
C VAL A 7 -12.21 -14.66 -25.46
N GLU A 8 -11.41 -13.98 -24.62
CA GLU A 8 -10.52 -14.48 -23.53
C GLU A 8 -9.25 -15.34 -23.80
N GLU A 9 -8.44 -15.41 -22.72
CA GLU A 9 -7.30 -16.31 -22.41
C GLU A 9 -5.92 -16.12 -23.06
N GLY A 10 -5.07 -15.30 -22.41
CA GLY A 10 -3.68 -15.05 -22.80
C GLY A 10 -2.57 -15.29 -21.76
N TRP A 11 -2.85 -15.57 -20.48
CA TRP A 11 -1.83 -15.46 -19.41
C TRP A 11 -1.26 -16.78 -18.83
N ILE A 12 -1.89 -17.93 -19.05
CA ILE A 12 -1.59 -19.19 -18.32
C ILE A 12 -0.56 -20.09 -19.06
N ARG A 13 0.58 -19.56 -19.55
CA ARG A 13 1.63 -20.37 -20.22
C ARG A 13 3.10 -20.01 -19.88
N LYS A 14 3.39 -19.51 -18.68
CA LYS A 14 4.78 -19.24 -18.21
C LYS A 14 5.26 -20.02 -16.97
N PHE A 15 4.64 -21.15 -16.63
CA PHE A 15 5.16 -22.10 -15.63
C PHE A 15 5.58 -23.42 -16.26
N LYS A 16 6.69 -23.40 -17.01
CA LYS A 16 7.35 -24.61 -17.53
C LYS A 16 8.65 -24.89 -16.77
N GLN A 17 8.66 -26.04 -16.08
CA GLN A 17 9.85 -26.87 -15.80
C GLN A 17 11.07 -26.20 -15.14
N THR A 18 11.06 -26.16 -13.80
CA THR A 18 12.28 -26.38 -13.00
C THR A 18 12.39 -27.88 -12.67
N ALA A 19 13.34 -28.58 -13.30
CA ALA A 19 13.65 -29.96 -12.93
C ALA A 19 14.40 -30.01 -11.59
N ILE A 20 13.88 -30.77 -10.62
CA ILE A 20 14.55 -31.00 -9.34
C ILE A 20 15.19 -32.40 -9.40
N PRO A 21 16.51 -32.56 -9.16
CA PRO A 21 17.15 -33.86 -9.20
C PRO A 21 16.72 -34.73 -8.02
N SER A 22 16.25 -35.93 -8.32
CA SER A 22 15.89 -36.96 -7.34
C SER A 22 17.14 -37.54 -6.68
N PHE A 23 17.46 -37.09 -5.46
CA PHE A 23 18.59 -37.62 -4.71
C PHE A 23 18.26 -38.98 -4.09
N SER A 24 18.80 -40.05 -4.69
CA SER A 24 18.69 -41.42 -4.17
C SER A 24 19.71 -41.63 -3.06
N TYR A 25 19.25 -41.58 -1.80
CA TYR A 25 20.05 -42.00 -0.64
C TYR A 25 19.58 -43.36 -0.14
N GLY A 26 20.22 -44.42 -0.64
CA GLY A 26 20.11 -45.74 -0.02
C GLY A 26 20.90 -45.80 1.28
N VAL A 27 20.20 -45.93 2.41
CA VAL A 27 20.83 -46.29 3.70
C VAL A 27 20.27 -47.65 4.10
N SER A 28 21.05 -48.69 3.81
CA SER A 28 20.71 -50.05 4.19
C SER A 28 21.12 -50.33 5.64
N CYS A 29 20.21 -50.99 6.36
CA CYS A 29 20.43 -51.84 7.54
C CYS A 29 21.59 -51.52 8.50
N LEU A 30 21.27 -51.31 9.79
CA LEU A 30 21.85 -52.18 10.82
C LEU A 30 20.94 -52.30 12.06
N ARG A 31 20.73 -53.54 12.49
CA ARG A 31 19.73 -53.96 13.49
C ARG A 31 20.33 -53.92 14.91
N GLY A 32 20.35 -52.75 15.53
CA GLY A 32 20.84 -52.58 16.92
C GLY A 32 19.74 -52.68 17.97
N LYS A 33 19.69 -53.78 18.74
CA LYS A 33 18.91 -53.81 20.00
C LYS A 33 19.68 -53.03 21.08
N GLN A 34 19.11 -51.94 21.59
CA GLN A 34 19.46 -51.46 22.93
C GLN A 34 18.20 -51.29 23.79
N LYS A 35 18.09 -52.12 24.83
CA LYS A 35 17.20 -51.85 25.97
C LYS A 35 17.86 -50.77 26.81
N GLN A 36 17.40 -49.53 26.71
CA GLN A 36 17.73 -48.50 27.69
C GLN A 36 16.49 -48.24 28.55
N GLY A 37 16.54 -48.69 29.81
CA GLY A 37 15.54 -48.38 30.83
C GLY A 37 15.67 -46.93 31.26
N VAL A 38 15.16 -46.00 30.45
CA VAL A 38 15.08 -44.59 30.82
C VAL A 38 14.10 -44.46 31.99
N ASN A 39 14.63 -44.22 33.19
CA ASN A 39 13.85 -43.77 34.34
C ASN A 39 13.29 -42.39 34.04
N ARG A 40 12.15 -42.36 33.34
CA ARG A 40 11.35 -41.17 33.09
C ARG A 40 10.84 -40.63 34.43
N HIS A 41 11.65 -39.76 35.05
CA HIS A 41 11.14 -38.80 36.01
C HIS A 41 10.14 -37.94 35.26
N GLY A 42 8.86 -38.30 35.38
CA GLY A 42 7.77 -37.60 34.74
C GLY A 42 7.72 -36.19 35.29
N VAL A 43 8.26 -35.24 34.53
CA VAL A 43 8.09 -33.81 34.78
C VAL A 43 6.59 -33.57 34.80
N ARG A 44 6.03 -33.37 36.00
CA ARG A 44 4.60 -33.15 36.20
C ARG A 44 4.20 -31.93 35.38
N GLN A 45 3.50 -32.18 34.26
CA GLN A 45 2.92 -31.16 33.42
C GLN A 45 1.93 -30.37 34.28
N ARG A 46 2.31 -29.15 34.70
CA ARG A 46 1.40 -28.23 35.37
C ARG A 46 0.47 -27.68 34.29
N GLY A 47 -0.78 -28.15 34.29
CA GLY A 47 -1.81 -27.61 33.38
C GLY A 47 -2.18 -26.19 33.78
N PHE A 48 -2.39 -25.32 32.79
CA PHE A 48 -3.00 -24.01 32.96
C PHE A 48 -4.40 -24.16 33.55
N THR A 49 -4.80 -23.26 34.45
CA THR A 49 -6.18 -23.29 34.97
C THR A 49 -7.13 -22.54 34.02
N LEU A 50 -8.39 -22.99 33.94
CA LEU A 50 -9.39 -22.34 33.07
C LEU A 50 -9.67 -20.89 33.51
N ILE A 51 -9.61 -20.61 34.81
CA ILE A 51 -9.78 -19.26 35.37
C ILE A 51 -8.61 -18.32 35.05
N GLU A 52 -7.38 -18.84 35.03
CA GLU A 52 -6.19 -18.08 34.61
C GLU A 52 -6.29 -17.68 33.13
N LEU A 53 -6.78 -18.57 32.27
CA LEU A 53 -7.09 -18.24 30.87
C LEU A 53 -8.18 -17.15 30.77
N MET A 54 -9.26 -17.23 31.58
CA MET A 54 -10.33 -16.22 31.57
C MET A 54 -9.84 -14.82 31.94
N ILE A 55 -8.96 -14.69 32.93
CA ILE A 55 -8.39 -13.39 33.32
C ILE A 55 -7.48 -12.85 32.20
N VAL A 56 -6.66 -13.71 31.60
CA VAL A 56 -5.77 -13.32 30.49
C VAL A 56 -6.54 -12.77 29.29
N ILE A 57 -7.63 -13.43 28.85
CA ILE A 57 -8.43 -12.93 27.71
C ILE A 57 -9.15 -11.60 28.04
N VAL A 58 -9.57 -11.39 29.29
CA VAL A 58 -10.19 -10.12 29.71
C VAL A 58 -9.17 -8.98 29.65
N VAL A 59 -7.94 -9.18 30.13
CA VAL A 59 -6.87 -8.18 30.04
C VAL A 59 -6.50 -7.88 28.59
N ILE A 60 -6.34 -8.91 27.75
CA ILE A 60 -6.05 -8.74 26.32
C ILE A 60 -7.18 -7.99 25.61
N GLY A 61 -8.45 -8.25 25.93
CA GLY A 61 -9.60 -7.55 25.36
C GLY A 61 -9.58 -6.05 25.65
N ILE A 62 -9.26 -5.66 26.89
CA ILE A 62 -9.14 -4.23 27.29
C ILE A 62 -7.99 -3.56 26.53
N LEU A 63 -6.83 -4.21 26.43
CA LEU A 63 -5.67 -3.66 25.70
C LEU A 63 -5.97 -3.52 24.20
N ALA A 64 -6.60 -4.53 23.59
CA ALA A 64 -6.94 -4.53 22.17
C ALA A 64 -7.91 -3.39 21.80
N ALA A 65 -8.89 -3.09 22.65
CA ALA A 65 -9.87 -2.02 22.42
C ALA A 65 -9.24 -0.63 22.24
N ILE A 66 -8.13 -0.35 22.92
CA ILE A 66 -7.40 0.93 22.83
C ILE A 66 -6.32 0.87 21.74
N ALA A 67 -5.57 -0.24 21.67
CA ALA A 67 -4.43 -0.37 20.76
C ALA A 67 -4.87 -0.45 19.28
N TYR A 68 -5.96 -1.16 18.99
CA TYR A 68 -6.42 -1.41 17.62
C TYR A 68 -6.77 -0.13 16.83
N PRO A 69 -7.65 0.78 17.30
CA PRO A 69 -7.96 2.00 16.57
C PRO A 69 -6.73 2.91 16.40
N SER A 70 -5.89 3.01 17.45
CA SER A 70 -4.64 3.78 17.37
C SER A 70 -3.68 3.24 16.31
N TYR A 71 -3.58 1.91 16.15
CA TYR A 71 -2.72 1.29 15.14
C TYR A 71 -3.22 1.56 13.71
N LEU A 72 -4.53 1.49 13.49
CA LEU A 72 -5.13 1.85 12.20
C LEU A 72 -4.85 3.31 11.82
N ASP A 73 -4.90 4.23 12.78
CA ASP A 73 -4.60 5.64 12.53
C ASP A 73 -3.13 5.91 12.21
N GLN A 74 -2.18 5.14 12.78
CA GLN A 74 -0.78 5.22 12.36
C GLN A 74 -0.58 4.72 10.92
N ILE A 75 -1.20 3.60 10.54
CA ILE A 75 -1.16 3.11 9.14
C ILE A 75 -1.73 4.17 8.19
N ARG A 76 -2.90 4.74 8.51
CA ARG A 76 -3.50 5.83 7.72
C ARG A 76 -2.57 7.04 7.60
N LYS A 77 -1.85 7.41 8.66
CA LYS A 77 -0.87 8.50 8.65
C LYS A 77 0.32 8.19 7.74
N THR A 78 0.87 6.97 7.80
CA THR A 78 1.94 6.52 6.90
C THR A 78 1.50 6.54 5.44
N ARG A 79 0.31 6.02 5.11
CA ARG A 79 -0.27 6.08 3.77
C ARG A 79 -0.46 7.51 3.27
N ARG A 80 -1.01 8.41 4.11
CA ARG A 80 -1.08 9.85 3.77
C ARG A 80 0.30 10.46 3.53
N SER A 81 1.35 9.97 4.17
CA SER A 81 2.72 10.44 3.94
C SER A 81 3.24 10.08 2.54
N ASP A 82 2.93 8.88 2.05
CA ASP A 82 3.24 8.44 0.67
C ASP A 82 2.55 9.33 -0.38
N GLY A 83 1.23 9.58 -0.22
CA GLY A 83 0.51 10.52 -1.08
C GLY A 83 1.05 11.96 -1.05
N LYS A 84 1.50 12.45 0.12
CA LYS A 84 2.17 13.76 0.25
C LYS A 84 3.54 13.78 -0.43
N ALA A 85 4.32 12.71 -0.29
CA ALA A 85 5.64 12.59 -0.89
C ALA A 85 5.54 12.69 -2.42
N ALA A 86 4.65 11.90 -3.03
CA ALA A 86 4.43 11.91 -4.47
C ALA A 86 3.97 13.30 -5.00
N LEU A 87 3.12 14.02 -4.25
CA LEU A 87 2.73 15.40 -4.58
C LEU A 87 3.91 16.38 -4.53
N LEU A 88 4.77 16.27 -3.50
CA LEU A 88 5.91 17.15 -3.31
C LEU A 88 7.04 16.86 -4.31
N GLU A 89 7.30 15.60 -4.62
CA GLU A 89 8.24 15.17 -5.66
C GLU A 89 7.79 15.70 -7.04
N THR A 90 6.54 15.46 -7.41
CA THR A 90 5.98 15.97 -8.67
C THR A 90 6.07 17.49 -8.76
N ALA A 91 5.77 18.20 -7.66
CA ALA A 91 5.93 19.65 -7.60
C ALA A 91 7.40 20.09 -7.79
N GLN A 92 8.36 19.45 -7.14
CA GLN A 92 9.80 19.75 -7.31
C GLN A 92 10.26 19.58 -8.76
N VAL A 93 9.80 18.53 -9.44
CA VAL A 93 10.10 18.32 -10.87
C VAL A 93 9.47 19.42 -11.72
N LEU A 94 8.24 19.83 -11.43
CA LEU A 94 7.56 20.93 -12.13
C LEU A 94 8.28 22.28 -11.92
N GLU A 95 8.71 22.64 -10.70
CA GLU A 95 9.49 23.87 -10.47
C GLU A 95 10.84 23.87 -11.22
N ARG A 96 11.51 22.71 -11.29
CA ARG A 96 12.71 22.54 -12.13
C ARG A 96 12.39 22.78 -13.61
N CYS A 97 11.30 22.21 -14.12
CA CYS A 97 10.86 22.41 -15.50
C CYS A 97 10.48 23.88 -15.79
N PHE A 98 9.89 24.59 -14.83
CA PHE A 98 9.64 26.03 -14.98
C PHE A 98 10.95 26.82 -15.06
N THR A 99 11.97 26.45 -14.28
CA THR A 99 13.30 27.08 -14.33
C THR A 99 14.01 26.84 -15.67
N GLU A 100 13.83 25.66 -16.29
CA GLU A 100 14.48 25.28 -17.56
C GLU A 100 13.72 25.79 -18.80
N PHE A 101 12.39 25.72 -18.79
CA PHE A 101 11.53 25.95 -19.96
C PHE A 101 10.61 27.17 -19.85
N ASN A 102 10.64 27.91 -18.73
CA ASN A 102 9.70 28.98 -18.40
C ASN A 102 8.21 28.56 -18.49
N SER A 103 7.95 27.26 -18.27
CA SER A 103 6.60 26.68 -18.33
C SER A 103 6.52 25.36 -17.56
N TYR A 104 5.49 25.20 -16.72
CA TYR A 104 5.19 23.93 -16.05
C TYR A 104 4.65 22.85 -16.99
N ASN A 105 4.04 23.24 -18.12
CA ASN A 105 3.38 22.32 -19.05
C ASN A 105 4.17 22.11 -20.35
N ASN A 106 5.50 22.23 -20.29
CA ASN A 106 6.37 21.91 -21.41
C ASN A 106 6.46 20.39 -21.62
N ILE A 107 6.31 19.93 -22.87
CA ILE A 107 6.32 18.52 -23.28
C ILE A 107 7.68 17.84 -22.99
N SER A 108 8.77 18.61 -22.92
CA SER A 108 10.11 18.15 -22.54
C SER A 108 10.29 17.97 -21.03
N CYS A 109 9.33 18.39 -20.20
CA CYS A 109 9.37 18.15 -18.76
C CYS A 109 9.05 16.68 -18.44
N PRO A 110 9.87 15.96 -17.64
CA PRO A 110 9.61 14.56 -17.31
C PRO A 110 8.26 14.30 -16.61
N ALA A 111 7.75 15.28 -15.87
CA ALA A 111 6.46 15.20 -15.18
C ALA A 111 5.25 15.40 -16.10
N VAL A 112 5.44 15.86 -17.34
CA VAL A 112 4.35 16.19 -18.28
C VAL A 112 4.12 15.06 -19.27
N ASN A 113 2.87 14.75 -19.57
CA ASN A 113 2.53 13.75 -20.58
C ASN A 113 2.85 14.26 -21.99
N ASN A 114 3.63 13.50 -22.75
CA ASN A 114 4.09 13.88 -24.07
C ASN A 114 2.97 13.98 -25.14
N SER A 115 1.82 13.35 -24.86
CA SER A 115 0.66 13.28 -25.76
C SER A 115 -0.45 14.27 -25.35
N ASN A 116 -0.43 14.78 -24.10
CA ASN A 116 -1.36 15.78 -23.61
C ASN A 116 -0.71 16.60 -22.48
N ASN A 117 -0.26 17.82 -22.79
CA ASN A 117 0.47 18.63 -21.82
C ASN A 117 -0.38 19.18 -20.66
N ALA A 118 -1.70 18.98 -20.67
CA ALA A 118 -2.57 19.25 -19.51
C ALA A 118 -2.54 18.11 -18.46
N GLN A 119 -1.82 17.01 -18.70
CA GLN A 119 -1.76 15.84 -17.83
C GLN A 119 -0.34 15.51 -17.38
N LEU A 120 -0.23 14.82 -16.23
CA LEU A 120 1.04 14.27 -15.76
C LEU A 120 1.44 13.04 -16.58
N SER A 121 2.75 12.80 -16.70
CA SER A 121 3.28 11.57 -17.30
C SER A 121 3.03 10.37 -16.38
N ALA A 122 2.99 9.16 -16.96
CA ALA A 122 2.68 7.94 -16.23
C ALA A 122 3.66 7.64 -15.07
N ALA A 123 4.90 8.15 -15.14
CA ALA A 123 5.90 8.01 -14.09
C ALA A 123 5.55 8.77 -12.80
N TYR A 124 4.67 9.78 -12.88
CA TYR A 124 4.20 10.60 -11.75
C TYR A 124 2.69 10.46 -11.51
N ALA A 125 2.07 9.41 -12.06
CA ALA A 125 0.61 9.17 -11.97
C ALA A 125 0.20 8.33 -10.74
N THR A 126 1.16 7.78 -10.02
CA THR A 126 0.98 6.90 -8.85
C THR A 126 2.04 7.21 -7.79
N SER A 127 1.68 7.04 -6.51
CA SER A 127 2.66 7.05 -5.43
C SER A 127 3.50 5.77 -5.38
N GLU A 128 4.65 5.81 -4.69
CA GLU A 128 5.63 4.71 -4.66
C GLU A 128 5.01 3.42 -4.10
N GLU A 129 4.28 3.54 -2.98
CA GLU A 129 3.59 2.42 -2.33
C GLU A 129 2.19 2.12 -2.95
N ASN A 130 1.83 2.79 -4.04
CA ASN A 130 0.57 2.63 -4.78
C ASN A 130 -0.71 2.89 -3.94
N PHE A 131 -0.62 3.62 -2.82
CA PHE A 131 -1.80 4.00 -2.03
C PHE A 131 -2.56 5.19 -2.63
N TYR A 132 -1.93 5.97 -3.51
CA TYR A 132 -2.52 7.14 -4.17
C TYR A 132 -2.27 7.14 -5.67
N THR A 133 -3.26 7.60 -6.44
CA THR A 133 -3.06 8.10 -7.81
C THR A 133 -2.87 9.61 -7.78
N VAL A 134 -1.91 10.11 -8.54
CA VAL A 134 -1.56 11.53 -8.60
C VAL A 134 -1.95 12.08 -9.98
N ALA A 135 -2.64 13.21 -9.99
CA ALA A 135 -3.10 13.86 -11.21
C ALA A 135 -2.95 15.38 -11.08
N ALA A 136 -2.82 16.07 -12.22
CA ALA A 136 -2.97 17.52 -12.26
C ALA A 136 -4.42 17.87 -12.57
N ALA A 137 -5.11 18.53 -11.63
CA ALA A 137 -6.43 19.12 -11.87
C ALA A 137 -6.34 20.44 -12.67
N ALA A 138 -5.17 21.08 -12.65
CA ALA A 138 -4.80 22.11 -13.60
C ALA A 138 -3.29 21.98 -13.89
N LEU A 139 -2.90 22.08 -15.15
CA LEU A 139 -1.51 22.13 -15.59
C LEU A 139 -1.40 23.10 -16.77
N THR A 140 -0.92 24.29 -16.48
CA THR A 140 -0.80 25.41 -17.42
C THR A 140 0.63 25.94 -17.39
N ALA A 141 1.01 26.85 -18.30
CA ALA A 141 2.38 27.36 -18.34
C ALA A 141 2.84 27.99 -17.01
N THR A 142 1.96 28.69 -16.29
CA THR A 142 2.31 29.50 -15.10
C THR A 142 1.63 29.04 -13.80
N ALA A 143 0.83 27.98 -13.85
CA ALA A 143 0.17 27.43 -12.66
C ALA A 143 -0.11 25.93 -12.78
N PHE A 144 0.03 25.22 -11.67
CA PHE A 144 -0.41 23.83 -11.53
C PHE A 144 -1.22 23.64 -10.24
N ARG A 145 -2.11 22.65 -10.24
CA ARG A 145 -2.80 22.13 -9.05
C ARG A 145 -2.78 20.61 -9.11
N LEU A 146 -1.93 20.02 -8.28
CA LEU A 146 -1.82 18.58 -8.12
C LEU A 146 -2.89 18.06 -7.16
N GLN A 147 -3.31 16.83 -7.38
CA GLN A 147 -4.28 16.08 -6.57
C GLN A 147 -3.78 14.66 -6.37
N ALA A 148 -3.80 14.17 -5.13
CA ALA A 148 -3.58 12.76 -4.81
C ALA A 148 -4.88 12.14 -4.31
N THR A 149 -5.42 11.22 -5.09
CA THR A 149 -6.66 10.49 -4.82
C THR A 149 -6.32 9.10 -4.28
N PRO A 150 -6.82 8.69 -3.10
CA PRO A 150 -6.53 7.37 -2.56
C PRO A 150 -7.16 6.27 -3.42
N VAL A 151 -6.54 5.09 -3.48
CA VAL A 151 -6.98 3.96 -4.32
C VAL A 151 -7.14 2.64 -3.58
N GLY A 152 -7.83 1.68 -4.20
CA GLY A 152 -8.07 0.35 -3.64
C GLY A 152 -8.95 0.38 -2.40
N ALA A 153 -8.61 -0.44 -1.39
CA ALA A 153 -9.28 -0.48 -0.09
C ALA A 153 -9.09 0.80 0.78
N HIS A 154 -8.72 1.92 0.14
CA HIS A 154 -8.58 3.27 0.70
C HIS A 154 -9.38 4.31 -0.10
N ALA A 155 -9.99 3.91 -1.23
CA ALA A 155 -10.97 4.70 -1.99
C ALA A 155 -12.40 4.49 -1.45
N ASP A 156 -12.75 3.24 -1.13
CA ASP A 156 -14.03 2.83 -0.53
C ASP A 156 -14.16 3.21 0.95
N ASP A 157 -13.14 3.89 1.47
CA ASP A 157 -13.18 4.64 2.72
C ASP A 157 -14.14 5.87 2.62
N ASN A 158 -14.84 6.03 1.48
CA ASN A 158 -15.86 7.05 1.17
C ASN A 158 -17.20 6.86 1.89
N ASP A 159 -17.37 5.79 2.67
CA ASP A 159 -18.35 5.79 3.75
C ASP A 159 -17.97 6.87 4.79
N ASN A 160 -18.97 7.62 5.23
CA ASN A 160 -18.85 8.59 6.33
C ASN A 160 -18.43 7.92 7.66
N SER A 161 -18.40 6.58 7.72
CA SER A 161 -17.85 5.80 8.83
C SER A 161 -16.30 5.76 8.85
N VAL A 162 -15.72 6.78 9.50
CA VAL A 162 -14.36 6.76 10.12
C VAL A 162 -13.15 6.73 9.16
N ALA A 163 -13.29 6.29 7.91
CA ALA A 163 -12.16 5.86 7.10
C ALA A 163 -11.50 6.97 6.24
N ASN A 164 -12.20 7.65 5.31
CA ASN A 164 -11.59 8.67 4.44
C ASN A 164 -11.78 10.09 4.98
N ARG A 165 -11.27 10.34 6.18
CA ARG A 165 -11.42 11.66 6.82
C ARG A 165 -10.76 12.80 6.03
N CYS A 166 -9.79 12.51 5.16
CA CYS A 166 -9.01 13.53 4.43
C CYS A 166 -9.35 13.70 2.95
N GLY A 167 -10.04 12.75 2.32
CA GLY A 167 -10.37 12.82 0.90
C GLY A 167 -9.13 12.91 -0.01
N VAL A 168 -9.27 13.69 -1.08
CA VAL A 168 -8.21 14.00 -2.04
C VAL A 168 -7.28 15.08 -1.48
N LEU A 169 -5.99 14.78 -1.36
CA LEU A 169 -4.98 15.77 -0.97
C LEU A 169 -4.63 16.66 -2.17
N THR A 170 -4.49 17.97 -1.98
CA THR A 170 -4.20 18.92 -3.08
C THR A 170 -3.02 19.83 -2.77
N TYR A 171 -2.15 20.07 -3.75
CA TYR A 171 -0.98 20.96 -3.65
C TYR A 171 -0.87 21.85 -4.89
N ASN A 172 -0.32 23.07 -4.78
CA ASN A 172 -0.14 23.99 -5.90
C ASN A 172 1.22 24.70 -5.87
N GLN A 173 1.51 25.47 -6.91
CA GLN A 173 2.76 26.21 -7.10
C GLN A 173 3.01 27.31 -6.05
N LEU A 174 1.98 27.73 -5.30
CA LEU A 174 2.08 28.68 -4.19
C LEU A 174 2.35 27.99 -2.84
N GLY A 175 2.57 26.67 -2.83
CA GLY A 175 2.71 25.88 -1.61
C GLY A 175 1.40 25.69 -0.83
N ALA A 176 0.25 26.05 -1.41
CA ALA A 176 -1.05 25.95 -0.77
C ALA A 176 -1.49 24.49 -0.68
N LYS A 177 -1.44 23.96 0.55
CA LYS A 177 -1.90 22.64 0.93
C LYS A 177 -3.41 22.66 1.17
N GLY A 178 -4.12 21.68 0.60
CA GLY A 178 -5.58 21.59 0.70
C GLY A 178 -6.09 20.17 0.68
N VAL A 179 -7.38 20.02 0.96
CA VAL A 179 -8.12 18.75 0.91
C VAL A 179 -9.44 18.96 0.19
N SER A 180 -9.99 17.91 -0.42
CA SER A 180 -11.27 17.94 -1.12
C SER A 180 -12.01 16.61 -0.93
N GLY A 181 -13.31 16.66 -0.63
CA GLY A 181 -14.12 15.47 -0.37
C GLY A 181 -13.85 14.74 0.96
N GLY A 182 -13.03 15.31 1.84
CA GLY A 182 -12.82 14.84 3.21
C GLY A 182 -13.68 15.60 4.23
N THR A 183 -13.78 15.06 5.45
CA THR A 183 -14.49 15.67 6.59
C THR A 183 -13.59 16.46 7.54
N LEU A 184 -12.27 16.24 7.47
CA LEU A 184 -11.26 16.98 8.24
C LEU A 184 -10.74 18.22 7.48
N SER A 185 -10.12 19.12 8.24
CA SER A 185 -9.47 20.29 7.67
C SER A 185 -8.16 19.92 6.97
N ALA A 186 -7.65 20.83 6.13
CA ALA A 186 -6.32 20.67 5.55
C ALA A 186 -5.22 20.55 6.62
N ALA A 187 -5.37 21.20 7.79
CA ALA A 187 -4.38 21.19 8.86
C ALA A 187 -4.26 19.83 9.58
N ASP A 188 -5.35 19.07 9.68
CA ASP A 188 -5.35 17.73 10.31
C ASP A 188 -4.79 16.64 9.37
N CYS A 189 -4.83 16.94 8.06
CA CYS A 189 -4.50 16.00 7.00
C CYS A 189 -3.08 16.17 6.45
N TRP A 190 -2.54 17.40 6.44
CA TRP A 190 -1.23 17.75 5.87
C TRP A 190 -0.03 17.62 6.81
#